data_AF-A0A3A4W5I4-F1
#
_entry.id   AF-A0A3A4W5I4-F1
#
_cell.length_a   1.000
_cell.length_b   1.000
_cell.length_c   1.000
_cell.angle_alpha   90.00
_cell.angle_beta   90.00
_cell.angle_gamma   90.00
#
_symmetry.space_group_name_H-M   'P 1'
#
loop_
_entity.id
_entity.type
_entity.pdbx_description
1 polymer ?
#
loop_
_entity_poly.entity_id
_entity_poly.type
_entity_poly.pdbx_seq_one_letter_code
_entity_poly.pdbx_strand_id
1 'polypeptide(L)'
;MTHLIFSIRQDKKASRIEANKRVGIWVDSKKAFTVSIAQNDPAFDSKPKVSLRRIDSGLEASTRLFPESVFDLRIDLMRRRKLHKYYREIIGSVQDAEKILIFGPGRAKLELEKAFRKSDRGESRVLPVEASEKITEGQIKTRVLEFFKSDLK
;
A
#
# COMPACT_ATOMS: atom_id res chain seq x y z
N MET A 1 7.73 16.32 40.27
CA MET A 1 8.57 16.72 39.11
C MET A 1 8.74 15.53 38.16
N THR A 2 7.63 14.89 37.76
CA THR A 2 7.63 13.53 37.17
C THR A 2 6.86 13.44 35.84
N HIS A 3 6.21 14.53 35.41
CA HIS A 3 5.39 14.52 34.20
C HIS A 3 6.16 14.81 32.90
N LEU A 4 7.37 15.38 32.97
CA LEU A 4 8.12 15.74 31.76
C LEU A 4 8.80 14.51 31.10
N ILE A 5 9.28 13.55 31.90
CA ILE A 5 10.01 12.37 31.39
C ILE A 5 9.07 11.39 30.67
N PHE A 6 7.81 11.28 31.11
CA PHE A 6 6.85 10.36 30.49
C PHE A 6 6.45 10.80 29.07
N SER A 7 6.27 12.10 28.84
CA SER A 7 5.91 12.64 27.51
C SER A 7 7.04 12.46 26.49
N ILE A 8 8.27 12.82 26.85
CA ILE A 8 9.46 12.69 25.98
C ILE A 8 9.67 11.23 25.53
N ARG A 9 9.32 10.26 26.38
CA ARG A 9 9.47 8.83 26.11
C ARG A 9 8.41 8.29 25.15
N GLN A 10 7.19 8.86 25.14
CA GLN A 10 6.14 8.49 24.20
C GLN A 10 6.43 9.02 22.79
N ASP A 11 6.93 10.27 22.68
CA ASP A 11 7.24 10.91 21.40
C ASP A 11 8.39 10.19 20.67
N LYS A 12 9.45 9.80 21.39
CA LYS A 12 10.53 8.98 20.80
C LYS A 12 10.04 7.59 20.38
N LYS A 13 9.11 6.97 21.13
CA LYS A 13 8.55 5.66 20.80
C LYS A 13 7.73 5.73 19.52
N ALA A 14 6.85 6.71 19.37
CA ALA A 14 6.07 6.92 18.14
C ALA A 14 6.96 7.12 16.90
N SER A 15 8.01 7.96 17.01
CA SER A 15 8.96 8.17 15.90
C SER A 15 9.72 6.90 15.47
N ARG A 16 9.97 5.98 16.42
CA ARG A 16 10.68 4.71 16.19
C ARG A 16 9.78 3.59 15.69
N ILE A 17 8.47 3.68 15.94
CA ILE A 17 7.45 2.78 15.38
C ILE A 17 7.21 3.10 13.90
N GLU A 18 7.22 4.39 13.54
CA GLU A 18 7.14 4.83 12.13
C GLU A 18 8.39 4.40 11.33
N ALA A 19 9.57 4.39 11.97
CA ALA A 19 10.83 4.06 11.31
C ALA A 19 10.96 2.61 10.80
N ASN A 20 10.10 1.68 11.21
CA ASN A 20 10.19 0.25 10.83
C ASN A 20 8.94 -0.26 10.07
N LYS A 21 8.09 0.65 9.59
CA LYS A 21 6.83 0.27 8.92
C LYS A 21 7.12 -0.29 7.53
N ARG A 22 6.77 -1.55 7.31
CA ARG A 22 6.89 -2.24 6.02
C ARG A 22 5.53 -2.50 5.44
N VAL A 23 5.38 -2.28 4.14
CA VAL A 23 4.09 -2.45 3.49
C VAL A 23 4.22 -3.32 2.25
N GLY A 24 3.34 -4.30 2.13
CA GLY A 24 3.11 -5.01 0.87
C GLY A 24 1.80 -4.56 0.23
N ILE A 25 1.82 -4.35 -1.08
CA ILE A 25 0.68 -3.91 -1.87
C ILE A 25 0.41 -4.96 -2.94
N TRP A 26 -0.66 -5.73 -2.76
CA TRP A 26 -1.23 -6.49 -3.87
C TRP A 26 -2.19 -5.60 -4.64
N VAL A 27 -2.04 -5.49 -5.96
CA VAL A 27 -2.87 -4.61 -6.78
C VAL A 27 -3.28 -5.25 -8.10
N ASP A 28 -4.56 -5.12 -8.43
CA ASP A 28 -5.08 -5.32 -9.78
C ASP A 28 -5.82 -4.08 -10.30
N SER A 29 -6.42 -4.18 -11.49
CA SER A 29 -7.16 -3.06 -12.09
C SER A 29 -8.44 -2.70 -11.35
N LYS A 30 -8.93 -3.54 -10.43
CA LYS A 30 -10.22 -3.39 -9.75
C LYS A 30 -10.06 -3.00 -8.28
N LYS A 31 -9.07 -3.56 -7.58
CA LYS A 31 -8.86 -3.40 -6.14
C LYS A 31 -7.39 -3.62 -5.74
N ALA A 32 -7.03 -3.05 -4.60
CA ALA A 32 -5.73 -3.21 -3.97
C ALA A 32 -5.91 -3.59 -2.51
N PHE A 33 -4.92 -4.33 -2.00
CA PHE A 33 -4.78 -4.69 -0.60
C PHE A 33 -3.42 -4.24 -0.10
N THR A 34 -3.42 -3.39 0.91
CA THR A 34 -2.21 -2.93 1.60
C THR A 34 -2.09 -3.69 2.93
N VAL A 35 -1.02 -4.48 3.06
CA VAL A 35 -0.65 -5.16 4.30
C VAL A 35 0.46 -4.36 4.96
N SER A 36 0.20 -3.75 6.11
CA SER A 36 1.22 -3.05 6.90
C SER A 36 1.72 -3.94 8.03
N ILE A 37 3.03 -3.98 8.20
CA ILE A 37 3.73 -4.62 9.30
C ILE A 37 4.46 -3.52 10.06
N ALA A 38 4.04 -3.29 11.30
CA ALA A 38 4.72 -2.37 12.22
C ALA A 38 5.33 -3.19 13.36
N GLN A 39 6.64 -3.07 13.53
CA GLN A 39 7.36 -3.69 14.65
C GLN A 39 7.75 -2.59 15.63
N ASN A 40 7.19 -2.68 16.84
CA ASN A 40 7.61 -1.86 17.96
C ASN A 40 8.98 -2.32 18.46
N ASP A 41 9.58 -1.55 19.38
CA ASP A 41 10.81 -1.95 20.06
C ASP A 41 10.69 -3.41 20.57
N PRO A 42 11.58 -4.33 20.16
CA PRO A 42 11.55 -5.74 20.56
C PRO A 42 11.55 -5.94 22.08
N ALA A 43 12.05 -4.95 22.84
CA ALA A 43 12.01 -4.96 24.30
C ALA A 43 10.60 -4.79 24.89
N PHE A 44 9.61 -4.34 24.09
CA PHE A 44 8.25 -4.03 24.53
C PHE A 44 7.16 -4.84 23.82
N ASP A 45 7.41 -5.35 22.62
CA ASP A 45 6.43 -6.12 21.85
C ASP A 45 7.09 -7.35 21.23
N SER A 46 6.59 -8.52 21.64
CA SER A 46 7.10 -9.80 21.15
C SER A 46 6.53 -10.21 19.78
N LYS A 47 5.52 -9.49 19.25
CA LYS A 47 4.89 -9.79 17.96
C LYS A 47 4.68 -8.54 17.12
N PRO A 48 4.98 -8.58 15.80
CA PRO A 48 4.70 -7.46 14.91
C PRO A 48 3.19 -7.26 14.75
N LYS A 49 2.76 -6.00 14.71
CA LYS A 49 1.38 -5.61 14.42
C LYS A 49 1.16 -5.66 12.92
N VAL A 50 0.17 -6.44 12.48
CA VAL A 50 -0.16 -6.62 11.06
C VAL A 50 -1.57 -6.14 10.78
N SER A 51 -1.74 -5.22 9.84
CA SER A 51 -3.06 -4.72 9.40
C SER A 51 -3.24 -4.87 7.90
N LEU A 52 -4.47 -5.16 7.48
CA LEU A 52 -4.87 -5.25 6.08
C LEU A 52 -5.89 -4.14 5.79
N ARG A 53 -5.71 -3.40 4.70
CA ARG A 53 -6.69 -2.44 4.19
C ARG A 53 -6.96 -2.72 2.72
N ARG A 54 -8.23 -2.69 2.33
CA ARG A 54 -8.68 -2.79 0.95
C ARG A 54 -8.98 -1.40 0.38
N ILE A 55 -8.65 -1.20 -0.89
CA ILE A 55 -8.95 0.02 -1.65
C ILE A 55 -9.55 -0.42 -2.99
N ASP A 56 -10.74 0.07 -3.33
CA ASP A 56 -11.39 -0.25 -4.61
C ASP A 56 -11.18 0.88 -5.62
N SER A 57 -10.95 0.50 -6.88
CA SER A 57 -10.68 1.46 -7.98
C SER A 57 -11.90 2.28 -8.41
N GLY A 58 -13.12 1.86 -8.04
CA GLY A 58 -14.37 2.46 -8.49
C GLY A 58 -14.62 2.36 -10.01
N LEU A 59 -13.84 1.52 -10.72
CA LEU A 59 -13.99 1.32 -12.16
C LEU A 59 -15.27 0.57 -12.51
N GLU A 60 -15.69 -0.42 -11.71
CA GLU A 60 -16.93 -1.17 -11.96
C GLU A 60 -18.20 -0.29 -11.86
N ALA A 61 -18.19 0.72 -11.00
CA ALA A 61 -19.27 1.69 -10.88
C ALA A 61 -19.35 2.62 -12.11
N SER A 62 -18.25 2.78 -12.86
CA SER A 62 -18.24 3.59 -14.09
C SER A 62 -18.97 2.90 -15.22
N THR A 63 -18.65 1.63 -15.45
CA THR A 63 -19.10 0.90 -16.65
C THR A 63 -20.62 0.75 -16.69
N ARG A 64 -21.30 0.74 -15.54
CA ARG A 64 -22.77 0.59 -15.46
C ARG A 64 -23.56 1.88 -15.75
N LEU A 65 -22.91 3.04 -15.78
CA LEU A 65 -23.58 4.34 -15.86
C LEU A 65 -23.56 4.97 -17.26
N PHE A 66 -22.88 4.36 -18.23
CA PHE A 66 -22.77 4.91 -19.58
C PHE A 66 -23.42 3.96 -20.60
N PRO A 67 -24.32 4.45 -21.46
CA PRO A 67 -24.76 3.72 -22.65
C PRO A 67 -23.54 3.34 -23.51
N GLU A 68 -23.60 2.20 -24.21
CA GLU A 68 -22.54 1.74 -25.13
C GLU A 68 -22.19 2.76 -26.22
N SER A 69 -23.06 3.75 -26.49
CA SER A 69 -22.92 4.77 -27.53
C SER A 69 -22.15 6.03 -27.10
N VAL A 70 -21.66 6.13 -25.87
CA VAL A 70 -20.88 7.30 -25.42
C VAL A 70 -19.44 7.19 -25.90
N PHE A 71 -19.13 7.92 -27.00
CA PHE A 71 -17.80 8.18 -27.59
C PHE A 71 -16.61 7.73 -26.72
N ASP A 72 -15.84 6.75 -27.20
CA ASP A 72 -14.74 6.07 -26.50
C ASP A 72 -13.79 7.02 -25.74
N LEU A 73 -13.51 8.20 -26.32
CA LEU A 73 -12.64 9.22 -25.70
C LEU A 73 -13.13 9.68 -24.33
N ARG A 74 -14.44 9.88 -24.12
CA ARG A 74 -14.97 10.31 -22.81
C ARG A 74 -14.85 9.22 -21.78
N ILE A 75 -15.13 7.97 -22.16
CA ILE A 75 -15.01 6.80 -21.29
C ILE A 75 -13.54 6.58 -20.89
N ASP A 76 -12.62 6.69 -21.84
CA ASP A 76 -11.19 6.57 -21.59
C ASP A 76 -10.65 7.65 -20.66
N LEU A 77 -11.05 8.91 -20.87
CA LEU A 77 -10.66 10.01 -19.99
C LEU A 77 -11.18 9.79 -18.56
N MET A 78 -12.43 9.35 -18.40
CA MET A 78 -12.99 9.01 -17.09
C MET A 78 -12.25 7.84 -16.44
N ARG A 79 -11.94 6.79 -17.22
CA ARG A 79 -11.16 5.62 -16.77
C ARG A 79 -9.79 6.04 -16.25
N ARG A 80 -9.05 6.85 -17.02
CA ARG A 80 -7.73 7.38 -16.65
C ARG A 80 -7.80 8.23 -15.38
N ARG A 81 -8.80 9.10 -15.25
CA ARG A 81 -9.01 9.91 -14.03
C ARG A 81 -9.28 9.04 -12.80
N LYS A 82 -10.09 7.99 -12.94
CA LYS A 82 -10.37 7.03 -11.86
C LYS A 82 -9.12 6.26 -11.43
N LEU A 83 -8.37 5.72 -12.39
CA LEU A 83 -7.09 5.05 -12.11
C LEU A 83 -6.08 5.98 -11.44
N HIS A 84 -6.00 7.24 -11.89
CA HIS A 84 -5.13 8.24 -11.26
C HIS A 84 -5.53 8.53 -9.82
N LYS A 85 -6.83 8.66 -9.53
CA LYS A 85 -7.32 8.82 -8.14
C LYS A 85 -7.02 7.57 -7.31
N TYR A 86 -7.28 6.40 -7.86
CA TYR A 86 -7.05 5.11 -7.23
C TYR A 86 -5.58 4.90 -6.82
N TYR A 87 -4.64 5.17 -7.72
CA TYR A 87 -3.21 5.08 -7.39
C TYR A 87 -2.76 6.12 -6.38
N ARG A 88 -3.28 7.35 -6.45
CA ARG A 88 -3.00 8.36 -5.41
C ARG A 88 -3.51 7.95 -4.05
N GLU A 89 -4.67 7.30 -3.96
CA GLU A 89 -5.19 6.79 -2.69
C GLU A 89 -4.32 5.67 -2.12
N ILE A 90 -3.86 4.74 -2.97
CA ILE A 90 -2.94 3.68 -2.56
C ILE A 90 -1.64 4.30 -2.01
N ILE A 91 -1.00 5.19 -2.78
CA ILE A 91 0.24 5.88 -2.38
C ILE A 91 0.02 6.65 -1.08
N GLY A 92 -1.10 7.36 -0.96
CA GLY A 92 -1.50 8.12 0.23
C GLY A 92 -1.58 7.26 1.50
N SER A 93 -2.06 6.03 1.36
CA SER A 93 -2.26 5.12 2.50
C SER A 93 -0.97 4.50 3.05
N VAL A 94 0.15 4.66 2.34
CA VAL A 94 1.44 4.03 2.67
C VAL A 94 2.60 5.03 2.71
N GLN A 95 2.30 6.33 2.83
CA GLN A 95 3.33 7.39 2.80
C GLN A 95 4.33 7.32 3.95
N ASP A 96 3.96 6.67 5.05
CA ASP A 96 4.75 6.44 6.26
C ASP A 96 5.50 5.11 6.22
N ALA A 97 5.40 4.34 5.14
CA ALA A 97 6.18 3.12 4.98
C ALA A 97 7.65 3.44 4.70
N GLU A 98 8.56 2.63 5.24
CA GLU A 98 9.99 2.65 4.95
C GLU A 98 10.32 1.81 3.71
N LYS A 99 9.73 0.61 3.62
CA LYS A 99 9.86 -0.32 2.49
C LYS A 99 8.51 -0.73 1.95
N ILE A 100 8.39 -0.75 0.62
CA ILE A 100 7.16 -1.05 -0.10
C ILE A 100 7.42 -2.17 -1.10
N LEU A 101 6.77 -3.32 -0.90
CA LEU A 101 6.65 -4.37 -1.91
C LEU A 101 5.40 -4.12 -2.75
N ILE A 102 5.53 -4.11 -4.08
CA ILE A 102 4.38 -4.03 -5.00
C ILE A 102 4.29 -5.34 -5.79
N PHE A 103 3.11 -5.96 -5.81
CA PHE A 103 2.88 -7.20 -6.54
C PHE A 103 1.43 -7.34 -7.03
N GLY A 104 1.19 -8.27 -7.95
CA GLY A 104 -0.17 -8.57 -8.41
C GLY A 104 -0.28 -8.97 -9.88
N PRO A 105 -1.51 -9.26 -10.33
CA PRO A 105 -1.76 -9.70 -11.69
C PRO A 105 -1.72 -8.54 -12.69
N GLY A 106 -1.34 -8.85 -13.93
CA GLY A 106 -1.41 -7.91 -15.05
C GLY A 106 -0.53 -6.67 -14.90
N ARG A 107 -0.95 -5.56 -15.51
CA ARG A 107 -0.16 -4.32 -15.64
C ARG A 107 -0.31 -3.33 -14.48
N ALA A 108 -1.32 -3.50 -13.62
CA ALA A 108 -1.65 -2.55 -12.57
C ALA A 108 -0.48 -2.29 -11.59
N LYS A 109 0.31 -3.32 -11.28
CA LYS A 109 1.53 -3.18 -10.46
C LYS A 109 2.59 -2.26 -11.08
N LEU A 110 2.78 -2.33 -12.40
CA LEU A 110 3.74 -1.50 -13.13
C LEU A 110 3.23 -0.07 -13.26
N GLU A 111 1.92 0.11 -13.44
CA GLU A 111 1.28 1.42 -13.46
C GLU A 111 1.38 2.10 -12.08
N LEU A 112 1.16 1.35 -11.00
CA LEU A 112 1.32 1.83 -9.64
C LEU A 112 2.79 2.18 -9.34
N GLU A 113 3.74 1.34 -9.73
CA GLU A 113 5.18 1.64 -9.60
C GLU A 113 5.53 2.96 -10.30
N LYS A 114 5.07 3.16 -11.55
CA LYS A 114 5.26 4.42 -12.28
C LYS A 114 4.63 5.60 -11.55
N ALA A 115 3.47 5.41 -10.90
CA ALA A 115 2.83 6.45 -10.10
C ALA A 115 3.65 6.79 -8.84
N PHE A 116 4.25 5.80 -8.18
CA PHE A 116 5.18 6.02 -7.06
C PHE A 116 6.43 6.79 -7.50
N ARG A 117 7.05 6.41 -8.62
CA ARG A 117 8.24 7.10 -9.16
C ARG A 117 7.98 8.57 -9.51
N LYS A 118 6.75 8.89 -9.92
CA LYS A 118 6.32 10.28 -10.17
C LYS A 118 5.97 11.06 -8.91
N SER A 119 5.96 10.42 -7.74
CA SER A 119 5.68 11.08 -6.46
C SER A 119 6.99 11.41 -5.74
N ASP A 120 7.08 12.60 -5.18
CA ASP A 120 8.32 13.16 -4.57
C ASP A 120 8.93 12.30 -3.45
N ARG A 121 8.19 11.32 -2.91
CA ARG A 121 8.59 10.49 -1.76
C ARG A 121 8.58 8.98 -2.07
N GLY A 122 8.28 8.57 -3.29
CA GLY A 122 7.95 7.17 -3.59
C GLY A 122 9.14 6.30 -4.00
N GLU A 123 10.10 6.84 -4.75
CA GLU A 123 11.03 6.01 -5.51
C GLU A 123 12.03 5.23 -4.66
N SER A 124 12.62 5.83 -3.61
CA SER A 124 13.64 5.17 -2.79
C SER A 124 13.12 4.03 -1.92
N ARG A 125 11.81 3.89 -1.78
CA ARG A 125 11.15 2.96 -0.86
C ARG A 125 10.51 1.76 -1.55
N VAL A 126 10.32 1.84 -2.86
CA VAL A 126 9.70 0.78 -3.66
C VAL A 126 10.76 -0.27 -3.99
N LEU A 127 10.53 -1.48 -3.50
CA LEU A 127 11.31 -2.66 -3.83
C LEU A 127 10.93 -3.20 -5.22
N PRO A 128 11.74 -4.09 -5.82
CA PRO A 128 11.43 -4.69 -7.12
C PRO A 128 10.01 -5.26 -7.18
N VAL A 129 9.30 -4.93 -8.27
CA VAL A 129 7.90 -5.32 -8.47
C VAL A 129 7.79 -6.81 -8.81
N GLU A 130 6.90 -7.53 -8.12
CA GLU A 130 6.72 -8.98 -8.34
C GLU A 130 5.44 -9.32 -9.11
N ALA A 131 5.53 -10.31 -9.98
CA ALA A 131 4.34 -10.92 -10.58
C ALA A 131 3.64 -11.82 -9.55
N SER A 132 2.31 -11.80 -9.56
CA SER A 132 1.49 -12.69 -8.75
C SER A 132 0.15 -12.96 -9.46
N GLU A 133 -0.41 -14.14 -9.25
CA GLU A 133 -1.76 -14.47 -9.69
C GLU A 133 -2.83 -13.78 -8.81
N LYS A 134 -4.09 -14.03 -9.13
CA LYS A 134 -5.19 -13.67 -8.21
C LYS A 134 -5.17 -14.61 -7.02
N ILE A 135 -4.95 -14.04 -5.84
CA ILE A 135 -4.83 -14.75 -4.59
C ILE A 135 -5.78 -14.15 -3.54
N THR A 136 -6.06 -14.92 -2.48
CA THR A 136 -6.96 -14.51 -1.39
C THR A 136 -6.29 -13.52 -0.44
N GLU A 137 -7.10 -12.81 0.37
CA GLU A 137 -6.60 -11.89 1.40
C GLU A 137 -5.63 -12.56 2.39
N GLY A 138 -5.91 -13.82 2.76
CA GLY A 138 -5.01 -14.62 3.60
C GLY A 138 -3.67 -14.88 2.92
N GLN A 139 -3.68 -15.29 1.65
CA GLN A 139 -2.45 -15.51 0.87
C GLN A 139 -1.65 -14.21 0.64
N ILE A 140 -2.34 -13.09 0.42
CA ILE A 140 -1.70 -11.76 0.32
C ILE A 140 -0.96 -11.45 1.62
N LYS A 141 -1.61 -11.63 2.78
CA LYS A 141 -1.00 -11.40 4.08
C LYS A 141 0.21 -12.31 4.32
N THR A 142 0.08 -13.61 4.06
CA THR A 142 1.17 -14.58 4.20
C THR A 142 2.36 -14.19 3.33
N ARG A 143 2.14 -13.87 2.05
CA ARG A 143 3.21 -13.50 1.13
C ARG A 143 4.00 -12.27 1.61
N VAL A 144 3.29 -11.25 2.09
CA VAL A 144 3.95 -10.04 2.62
C VAL A 144 4.76 -10.34 3.89
N LEU A 145 4.24 -11.19 4.78
CA LEU A 145 4.95 -11.61 5.99
C LEU A 145 6.19 -12.44 5.67
N GLU A 146 6.10 -13.34 4.70
CA GLU A 146 7.24 -14.15 4.24
C GLU A 146 8.31 -13.28 3.58
N PHE A 147 7.91 -12.35 2.73
CA PHE A 147 8.83 -11.43 2.05
C PHE A 147 9.64 -10.59 3.05
N PHE A 148 8.98 -10.04 4.08
CA PHE A 148 9.66 -9.25 5.11
C PHE A 148 10.16 -10.07 6.31
N LYS A 149 10.23 -11.41 6.21
CA LYS A 149 10.62 -12.25 7.35
C LYS A 149 12.04 -11.98 7.85
N SER A 150 13.00 -11.70 6.95
CA SER A 150 14.39 -11.34 7.30
C SER A 150 14.48 -10.02 8.05
N ASP A 151 13.54 -9.14 7.76
CA ASP A 151 13.46 -7.76 8.21
C ASP A 151 12.85 -7.65 9.62
N LEU A 152 12.20 -8.72 10.09
CA LEU A 152 11.52 -8.82 11.39
C LEU A 152 12.36 -9.58 12.45
N LYS A 153 13.56 -10.03 12.08
CA LYS A 153 14.48 -10.78 12.96
C LYS A 153 15.29 -9.85 13.86
#